data_AF-A0A8S9RMR9-F1
#
_entry.id   AF-A0A8S9RMR9-F1
#
_cell.length_a   1.000
_cell.length_b   1.000
_cell.length_c   1.000
_cell.angle_alpha   90.00
_cell.angle_beta   90.00
_cell.angle_gamma   90.00
#
_symmetry.space_group_name_H-M   'P 1'
#
loop_
_entity.id
_entity.type
_entity.pdbx_description
1 polymer ?
#
loop_
_entity_poly.entity_id
_entity_poly.type
_entity_poly.pdbx_seq_one_letter_code
_entity_poly.pdbx_strand_id
1 'polypeptide(L)'
;MRSPAPWEFYKLRRRSNVVLTLGGDVLIVRSKSPCMSCSWNFRIFKMDSSNGNIKWKEIFSLGDEAIILDLGITVLAKDQEGITSNSIYFTAHEMDWFDTDIFVFNLDTNKVEQLPQLVSSVSFTEARWFLPSFRNG
;
A
#
# COMPACT_ATOMS: atom_id res chain seq x y z
N MET A 1 0.43 2.72 32.19
CA MET A 1 0.96 2.22 30.90
C MET A 1 1.92 1.07 31.19
N ARG A 2 1.75 -0.09 30.55
CA ARG A 2 2.65 -1.24 30.70
C ARG A 2 3.85 -1.04 29.78
N SER A 3 5.07 -1.12 30.31
CA SER A 3 6.28 -1.12 29.48
C SER A 3 6.33 -2.40 28.65
N PRO A 4 6.56 -2.31 27.33
CA PRO A 4 6.62 -3.49 26.49
C PRO A 4 7.81 -4.38 26.86
N ALA A 5 7.60 -5.69 26.86
CA ALA A 5 8.67 -6.65 27.10
C ALA A 5 9.70 -6.63 25.95
N PRO A 6 10.99 -6.93 26.20
CA PRO A 6 12.03 -6.87 25.17
C PRO A 6 11.75 -7.72 23.92
N TRP A 7 10.98 -8.81 24.05
CA TRP A 7 10.61 -9.65 22.91
C TRP A 7 9.53 -9.03 22.01
N GLU A 8 8.75 -8.03 22.47
CA GLU A 8 7.70 -7.43 21.64
C GLU A 8 8.33 -6.66 20.48
N PHE A 9 9.55 -6.13 20.67
CA PHE A 9 10.35 -5.47 19.64
C PHE A 9 10.77 -6.39 18.49
N TYR A 10 10.90 -7.71 18.75
CA TYR A 10 11.29 -8.68 17.72
C TYR A 10 10.09 -9.32 16.99
N LYS A 11 8.86 -8.98 17.38
CA LYS A 11 7.66 -9.55 16.75
C LYS A 11 7.47 -8.91 15.37
N LEU A 12 7.71 -9.70 14.32
CA LEU A 12 7.50 -9.31 12.93
C LEU A 12 6.03 -9.45 12.52
N ARG A 13 5.38 -8.33 12.23
CA ARG A 13 4.07 -8.27 11.60
C ARG A 13 4.21 -8.58 10.12
N ARG A 14 3.31 -9.41 9.60
CA ARG A 14 3.25 -9.80 8.18
C ARG A 14 1.82 -9.62 7.69
N ARG A 15 1.64 -8.90 6.60
CA ARG A 15 0.35 -8.80 5.91
C ARG A 15 0.49 -9.21 4.46
N SER A 16 -0.61 -9.63 3.86
CA SER A 16 -0.72 -9.93 2.44
C SER A 16 -2.04 -9.33 1.95
N ASN A 17 -1.94 -8.39 1.03
CA ASN A 17 -3.07 -7.70 0.42
C ASN A 17 -3.14 -8.11 -1.04
N VAL A 18 -4.35 -8.27 -1.56
CA VAL A 18 -4.59 -8.45 -3.00
C VAL A 18 -4.85 -7.07 -3.58
N VAL A 19 -4.20 -6.75 -4.69
CA VAL A 19 -4.32 -5.47 -5.38
C VAL A 19 -4.65 -5.72 -6.85
N LEU A 20 -5.60 -4.96 -7.40
CA LEU A 20 -5.91 -4.96 -8.83
C LEU A 20 -5.29 -3.73 -9.49
N THR A 21 -4.55 -3.91 -10.59
CA THR A 21 -3.97 -2.79 -11.33
C THR A 21 -4.98 -2.17 -12.31
N LEU A 22 -4.70 -0.95 -12.77
CA LEU A 22 -5.45 -0.31 -13.86
C LEU A 22 -5.40 -1.14 -15.15
N GLY A 23 -4.29 -1.84 -15.39
CA GLY A 23 -4.15 -2.79 -16.49
C GLY A 23 -4.93 -4.10 -16.33
N GLY A 24 -5.61 -4.29 -15.19
CA GLY A 24 -6.36 -5.52 -14.89
C GLY A 24 -5.51 -6.67 -14.35
N ASP A 25 -4.25 -6.42 -14.01
CA ASP A 25 -3.38 -7.43 -13.41
C ASP A 25 -3.69 -7.62 -11.92
N VAL A 26 -3.57 -8.86 -11.45
CA VAL A 26 -3.69 -9.17 -10.02
C VAL A 26 -2.32 -9.21 -9.36
N LEU A 27 -2.16 -8.45 -8.28
CA LEU A 27 -0.96 -8.41 -7.46
C LEU A 27 -1.23 -8.96 -6.05
N ILE A 28 -0.23 -9.62 -5.47
CA ILE A 28 -0.12 -9.86 -4.03
C ILE A 28 0.97 -8.94 -3.48
N VAL A 29 0.58 -8.04 -2.58
CA VAL A 29 1.50 -7.16 -1.87
C VAL A 29 1.71 -7.71 -0.48
N ARG A 30 2.94 -8.12 -0.19
CA ARG A 30 3.34 -8.58 1.15
C ARG A 30 4.06 -7.47 1.87
N SER A 31 3.63 -7.18 3.10
CA SER A 31 4.32 -6.23 3.96
C SER A 31 4.92 -6.93 5.17
N LYS A 32 6.07 -6.44 5.62
CA LYS A 32 6.73 -6.85 6.86
C LYS A 32 7.12 -5.61 7.65
N SER A 33 6.79 -5.60 8.93
CA SER A 33 7.18 -4.51 9.84
C SER A 33 7.45 -5.06 11.25
N PRO A 34 8.56 -4.69 11.90
CA PRO A 34 8.73 -4.94 13.33
C PRO A 34 7.67 -4.21 14.16
N CYS A 35 7.08 -4.90 15.14
CA CYS A 35 6.22 -4.29 16.15
C CYS A 35 6.92 -3.06 16.75
N MET A 36 6.23 -1.91 16.78
CA MET A 36 6.71 -0.64 17.34
C MET A 36 7.84 0.07 16.55
N SER A 37 8.04 -0.22 15.26
CA SER A 37 9.01 0.51 14.42
C SER A 37 8.36 1.07 13.15
N CYS A 38 8.69 2.30 12.78
CA CYS A 38 8.22 2.91 11.51
C CYS A 38 8.98 2.39 10.28
N SER A 39 9.39 1.11 10.31
CA SER A 39 10.07 0.44 9.20
C SER A 39 9.12 -0.55 8.55
N TRP A 40 8.97 -0.43 7.23
CA TRP A 40 8.19 -1.36 6.42
C TRP A 40 9.04 -1.87 5.25
N ASN A 41 8.91 -3.15 4.98
CA ASN A 41 9.44 -3.77 3.78
C ASN A 41 8.28 -4.37 2.98
N PHE A 42 8.17 -3.97 1.72
CA PHE A 42 7.16 -4.47 0.81
C PHE A 42 7.77 -5.36 -0.26
N ARG A 43 7.04 -6.40 -0.65
CA ARG A 43 7.33 -7.27 -1.80
C ARG A 43 6.07 -7.45 -2.61
N ILE A 44 6.16 -7.25 -3.92
CA ILE A 44 5.00 -7.25 -4.82
C ILE A 44 5.14 -8.43 -5.77
N PHE A 45 4.10 -9.25 -5.87
CA PHE A 45 4.06 -10.39 -6.78
C PHE A 45 2.92 -10.20 -7.76
N LYS A 46 3.24 -10.20 -9.06
CA LYS A 46 2.26 -10.15 -10.14
C LYS A 46 1.86 -11.57 -10.56
N MET A 47 0.57 -11.77 -10.75
CA MET A 47 0.02 -13.00 -11.32
C MET A 47 0.34 -13.06 -12.82
N ASP A 48 0.84 -14.20 -13.27
CA ASP A 48 1.06 -14.53 -14.67
C ASP A 48 0.28 -15.82 -14.98
N SER A 49 -0.69 -15.72 -15.89
CA SER A 49 -1.55 -16.83 -16.32
C SER A 49 -1.36 -17.19 -17.81
N SER A 50 -0.28 -16.72 -18.43
CA SER A 50 -0.06 -16.80 -19.89
C SER A 50 -0.14 -18.22 -20.49
N ASN A 51 0.10 -19.27 -19.71
CA ASN A 51 0.15 -20.67 -20.19
C ASN A 51 -0.86 -21.61 -19.50
N GLY A 52 -1.99 -21.10 -19.01
CA GLY A 52 -3.00 -21.91 -18.30
C GLY A 52 -2.57 -22.40 -16.90
N ASN A 53 -1.33 -22.11 -16.49
CA ASN A 53 -0.80 -22.32 -15.15
C ASN A 53 -0.62 -20.98 -14.45
N ILE A 54 -1.08 -20.87 -13.20
CA ILE A 54 -0.92 -19.66 -12.39
C ILE A 54 0.49 -19.63 -11.81
N LYS A 55 1.25 -18.59 -12.17
CA LYS A 55 2.57 -18.29 -11.59
C LYS A 55 2.56 -16.91 -10.94
N TRP A 56 3.44 -16.72 -9.97
CA TRP A 56 3.63 -15.45 -9.28
C TRP A 56 5.05 -14.97 -9.51
N LYS A 57 5.21 -13.83 -10.16
CA LYS A 57 6.50 -13.20 -10.43
C LYS A 57 6.67 -11.98 -9.55
N GLU A 58 7.78 -11.91 -8.82
CA GLU A 58 8.11 -10.71 -8.08
C GLU A 58 8.41 -9.55 -9.04
N ILE A 59 7.82 -8.40 -8.75
CA ILE A 59 8.05 -7.14 -9.48
C ILE A 59 8.56 -6.09 -8.50
N PHE A 60 9.38 -5.18 -9.02
CA PHE A 60 10.06 -4.15 -8.23
C PHE A 60 9.66 -2.73 -8.62
N SER A 61 8.80 -2.60 -9.64
CA SER A 61 8.31 -1.31 -10.10
C SER A 61 6.85 -1.42 -10.54
N LEU A 62 6.11 -0.35 -10.31
CA LEU A 62 4.74 -0.12 -10.76
C LEU A 62 4.69 0.84 -11.96
N GLY A 63 5.85 1.34 -12.42
CA GLY A 63 5.92 2.40 -13.43
C GLY A 63 5.25 3.68 -12.92
N ASP A 64 4.30 4.19 -13.72
CA ASP A 64 3.58 5.45 -13.43
C ASP A 64 2.42 5.28 -12.43
N GLU A 65 2.16 4.06 -11.97
CA GLU A 65 1.09 3.75 -11.02
C GLU A 65 1.55 3.84 -9.56
N ALA A 66 0.60 4.06 -8.67
CA ALA A 66 0.76 3.95 -7.22
C ALA A 66 -0.31 3.03 -6.63
N ILE A 67 0.05 2.24 -5.62
CA ILE A 67 -0.89 1.35 -4.91
C ILE A 67 -1.57 2.12 -3.78
N ILE A 68 -2.89 2.04 -3.70
CA ILE A 68 -3.64 2.37 -2.49
C ILE A 68 -3.97 1.05 -1.77
N LEU A 69 -3.13 0.66 -0.81
CA LEU A 69 -3.06 -0.70 -0.30
C LEU A 69 -4.33 -1.11 0.46
N ASP A 70 -4.92 -0.17 1.18
CA ASP A 70 -6.12 -0.41 1.99
C ASP A 70 -7.36 -0.58 1.12
N LEU A 71 -7.35 -0.03 -0.10
CA LEU A 71 -8.40 -0.21 -1.10
C LEU A 71 -8.16 -1.40 -2.03
N GLY A 72 -6.93 -1.93 -2.08
CA GLY A 72 -6.60 -3.04 -2.97
C GLY A 72 -6.60 -2.66 -4.46
N ILE A 73 -6.28 -1.40 -4.79
CA ILE A 73 -6.25 -0.91 -6.18
C ILE A 73 -4.99 -0.10 -6.48
N THR A 74 -4.72 0.14 -7.77
CA THR A 74 -3.78 1.16 -8.21
C THR A 74 -4.46 2.38 -8.79
N VAL A 75 -3.73 3.50 -8.80
CA VAL A 75 -4.10 4.75 -9.46
C VAL A 75 -2.93 5.25 -10.30
N LEU A 76 -3.23 6.01 -11.36
CA LEU A 76 -2.20 6.63 -12.19
C LEU A 76 -1.72 7.91 -11.51
N ALA A 77 -0.43 8.00 -11.17
CA ALA A 77 0.08 9.08 -10.33
C ALA A 77 -0.06 10.45 -11.00
N LYS A 78 0.22 10.55 -12.31
CA LYS A 78 0.09 11.81 -13.06
C LYS A 78 -1.33 12.39 -13.09
N ASP A 79 -2.35 11.58 -12.85
CA ASP A 79 -3.75 12.00 -12.88
C ASP A 79 -4.25 12.45 -11.49
N GLN A 80 -3.42 12.32 -10.45
CA GLN A 80 -3.77 12.58 -9.06
C GLN A 80 -2.76 13.52 -8.40
N GLU A 81 -3.20 14.71 -8.02
CA GLU A 81 -2.34 15.67 -7.31
C GLU A 81 -1.92 15.11 -5.94
N GLY A 82 -0.63 15.18 -5.63
CA GLY A 82 -0.06 14.65 -4.38
C GLY A 82 0.20 13.13 -4.36
N ILE A 83 -0.04 12.42 -5.48
CA ILE A 83 0.32 11.01 -5.62
C ILE A 83 1.67 10.88 -6.33
N THR A 84 2.60 10.16 -5.69
CA THR A 84 3.92 9.85 -6.27
C THR A 84 3.85 8.52 -7.01
N SER A 85 4.37 8.46 -8.25
CA SER A 85 4.49 7.21 -9.01
C SER A 85 5.40 6.21 -8.29
N ASN A 86 5.23 4.93 -8.62
CA ASN A 86 6.06 3.86 -8.08
C ASN A 86 6.10 3.83 -6.53
N SER A 87 4.93 4.00 -5.91
CA SER A 87 4.80 4.05 -4.46
C SER A 87 3.58 3.29 -3.94
N ILE A 88 3.55 3.04 -2.62
CA ILE A 88 2.50 2.33 -1.91
C ILE A 88 2.00 3.21 -0.77
N TYR A 89 0.72 3.60 -0.83
CA TYR A 89 0.01 4.32 0.21
C TYR A 89 -0.71 3.33 1.11
N PHE A 90 -0.54 3.45 2.43
CA PHE A 90 -1.17 2.55 3.40
C PHE A 90 -1.35 3.22 4.76
N THR A 91 -2.27 2.70 5.55
CA THR A 91 -2.48 3.11 6.94
C THR A 91 -1.84 2.11 7.91
N ALA A 92 -1.28 2.62 9.00
CA ALA A 92 -0.60 1.81 10.01
C ALA A 92 -1.54 1.34 11.14
N HIS A 93 -2.72 0.80 10.80
CA HIS A 93 -3.80 0.40 11.74
C HIS A 93 -3.38 -0.47 12.94
N GLU A 94 -2.22 -1.12 12.92
CA GLU A 94 -1.75 -1.97 14.03
C GLU A 94 -0.86 -1.22 15.03
N MET A 95 -0.48 0.02 14.77
CA MET A 95 0.19 0.84 15.77
C MET A 95 -0.88 1.65 16.49
N ASP A 96 -1.21 1.25 17.71
CA ASP A 96 -2.19 1.89 18.62
C ASP A 96 -1.94 3.40 18.87
N TRP A 97 -0.89 3.99 18.29
CA TRP A 97 -0.51 5.40 18.41
C TRP A 97 -0.74 6.21 17.13
N PHE A 98 -1.09 5.57 16.00
CA PHE A 98 -1.14 6.18 14.67
C PHE A 98 -2.46 5.89 13.94
N ASP A 99 -3.57 5.80 14.68
CA ASP A 99 -4.89 5.33 14.22
C ASP A 99 -5.45 6.03 12.96
N THR A 100 -4.80 7.07 12.44
CA THR A 100 -5.24 7.82 11.25
C THR A 100 -4.11 8.28 10.32
N ASP A 101 -2.86 7.86 10.56
CA ASP A 101 -1.75 8.35 9.75
C ASP A 101 -1.55 7.54 8.47
N ILE A 102 -1.45 8.27 7.36
CA ILE A 102 -1.19 7.72 6.03
C ILE A 102 0.33 7.72 5.82
N PHE A 103 0.86 6.57 5.43
CA PHE A 103 2.25 6.38 5.08
C PHE A 103 2.39 6.13 3.59
N VAL A 104 3.48 6.65 3.03
CA VAL A 104 3.93 6.39 1.67
C VAL A 104 5.21 5.59 1.73
N PHE A 105 5.25 4.47 1.03
CA PHE A 105 6.47 3.73 0.75
C PHE A 105 6.86 3.94 -0.71
N ASN A 106 8.00 4.58 -0.96
CA ASN A 106 8.52 4.79 -2.30
C ASN A 106 9.40 3.60 -2.71
N LEU A 107 9.06 2.93 -3.83
CA LEU A 107 9.75 1.72 -4.29
C LEU A 107 11.17 1.98 -4.80
N ASP A 108 11.43 3.17 -5.37
CA ASP A 108 12.75 3.53 -5.89
C ASP A 108 13.78 3.74 -4.77
N THR A 109 13.34 4.40 -3.69
CA THR A 109 14.21 4.76 -2.56
C THR A 109 14.15 3.78 -1.41
N ASN A 110 13.14 2.90 -1.38
CA ASN A 110 12.86 1.96 -0.30
C ASN A 110 12.70 2.67 1.06
N LYS A 111 12.09 3.86 1.03
CA LYS A 111 11.85 4.71 2.20
C LYS A 111 10.36 4.83 2.49
N VAL A 112 10.05 4.96 3.78
CA VAL A 112 8.72 5.25 4.29
C VAL A 112 8.68 6.70 4.74
N GLU A 113 7.69 7.44 4.29
CA GLU A 113 7.40 8.80 4.72
C GLU A 113 5.98 8.86 5.29
N GLN A 114 5.83 9.56 6.41
CA GLN A 114 4.52 9.86 6.96
C GLN A 114 3.99 11.11 6.28
N LEU A 115 2.80 11.01 5.67
CA LEU A 115 2.14 12.21 5.17
C LEU A 115 1.53 12.97 6.35
N PRO A 116 1.67 14.31 6.40
CA PRO A 116 0.92 15.12 7.35
C PRO A 116 -0.56 14.78 7.23
N GLN A 117 -1.29 14.74 8.36
CA GLN A 117 -2.74 14.53 8.35
C GLN A 117 -3.39 15.59 7.44
N LEU A 118 -3.64 15.19 6.20
CA LEU A 118 -4.17 16.05 5.18
C LEU A 118 -5.64 16.24 5.55
N VAL A 119 -6.02 17.49 5.80
CA VAL A 119 -7.42 17.91 5.85
C VAL A 119 -8.06 17.57 4.50
N SER A 120 -8.61 16.37 4.44
CA SER A 120 -9.61 15.86 3.51
C SER A 120 -9.77 16.60 2.18
N SER A 121 -9.07 16.13 1.15
CA SER A 121 -9.71 15.98 -0.17
C SER A 121 -9.84 14.51 -0.55
N VAL A 122 -8.96 13.64 -0.06
CA VAL A 122 -9.05 12.20 -0.30
C VAL A 122 -8.82 11.40 0.99
N SER A 123 -9.89 11.21 1.75
CA SER A 123 -9.87 10.32 2.93
C SER A 123 -9.93 8.86 2.45
N PHE A 124 -8.82 8.14 2.51
CA PHE A 124 -8.76 6.72 2.16
C PHE A 124 -9.02 5.78 3.35
N THR A 125 -9.30 6.33 4.53
CA THR A 125 -9.25 5.62 5.82
C THR A 125 -10.40 4.67 6.10
N GLU A 126 -11.48 4.72 5.34
CA GLU A 126 -12.57 3.74 5.46
C GLU A 126 -13.12 3.48 4.06
N ALA A 127 -13.29 2.20 3.72
CA ALA A 127 -13.82 1.75 2.45
C ALA A 127 -15.16 2.44 2.11
N ARG A 128 -15.09 3.58 1.43
CA ARG A 128 -16.25 4.22 0.80
C ARG A 128 -16.21 3.87 -0.68
N TRP A 129 -16.77 2.70 -0.98
CA TRP A 129 -17.18 2.34 -2.32
C TRP A 129 -18.12 3.40 -2.88
N PHE A 130 -17.69 4.24 -3.82
CA PHE A 130 -18.57 4.80 -4.85
C PHE A 130 -17.82 5.04 -6.18
N LEU A 131 -18.03 4.08 -7.07
CA LEU A 131 -18.23 4.07 -8.54
C LEU A 131 -17.63 5.19 -9.42
N PRO A 132 -17.03 4.82 -10.58
CA PRO A 132 -16.61 5.78 -11.59
C PRO A 132 -17.82 6.52 -12.16
N SER A 133 -17.81 7.85 -12.11
CA SER A 133 -18.59 8.64 -13.05
C SER A 133 -17.81 8.67 -14.36
N PHE A 134 -18.12 7.76 -15.29
CA PHE A 134 -17.68 7.95 -16.67
C PHE A 134 -18.36 9.21 -17.21
N ARG A 135 -17.58 10.26 -17.42
CA ARG A 135 -18.03 11.43 -18.17
C ARG A 135 -17.87 11.08 -19.65
N ASN A 136 -18.99 10.79 -20.31
CA ASN A 136 -19.01 10.62 -21.77
C ASN A 136 -18.52 11.93 -22.41
N GLY A 137 -17.43 11.84 -23.18
CA GLY A 137 -16.98 12.85 -24.13
C GLY A 137 -17.00 12.26 -25.52
#